data_AF-A0A523YWV1-F1
#
_entry.id   AF-A0A523YWV1-F1
#
_cell.length_a   1.000
_cell.length_b   1.000
_cell.length_c   1.000
_cell.angle_alpha   90.00
_cell.angle_beta   90.00
_cell.angle_gamma   90.00
#
_symmetry.space_group_name_H-M   'P 1'
#
loop_
_entity.id
_entity.type
_entity.pdbx_description
1 polymer ?
#
loop_
_entity_poly.entity_id
_entity_poly.type
_entity_poly.pdbx_seq_one_letter_code
_entity_poly.pdbx_strand_id
1 'polypeptide(L)' 'FLALARLKWMLGTPEWAQPAALSMALAATAFVAYLTYVELFVLEEICIWCLALAVLTAASLALTVWGLFSGGEG' A
#
# COMPACT_ATOMS: atom_id res chain seq x y z
N PHE A 1 -14.30 8.67 -19.30
CA PHE A 1 -14.32 7.45 -20.14
C PHE A 1 -12.95 7.06 -20.69
N LEU A 2 -12.22 7.94 -21.40
CA LEU A 2 -10.87 7.62 -21.93
C LEU A 2 -9.81 7.33 -20.86
N ALA A 3 -9.86 8.00 -19.70
CA ALA A 3 -8.94 7.73 -18.58
C ALA A 3 -9.14 6.32 -17.97
N LEU A 4 -10.39 5.85 -17.87
CA LEU A 4 -10.72 4.50 -17.41
C LEU A 4 -10.33 3.42 -18.44
N ALA A 5 -10.48 3.72 -19.74
CA ALA A 5 -10.04 2.83 -20.80
C ALA A 5 -8.51 2.67 -20.83
N ARG A 6 -7.75 3.74 -20.56
CA ARG A 6 -6.28 3.69 -20.38
C ARG A 6 -5.87 2.91 -19.14
N LEU A 7 -6.62 3.05 -18.04
CA LEU A 7 -6.38 2.28 -16.82
C LEU A 7 -6.60 0.78 -17.07
N LYS A 8 -7.69 0.42 -17.76
CA LYS A 8 -8.00 -0.97 -18.15
C LYS A 8 -6.99 -1.56 -19.14
N TRP A 9 -6.35 -0.73 -19.96
CA TRP A 9 -5.31 -1.16 -20.91
C TRP A 9 -3.96 -1.42 -20.22
N MET A 10 -3.68 -0.76 -19.09
CA MET A 10 -2.51 -1.07 -18.23
C MET A 10 -2.78 -2.21 -17.24
N LEU A 11 -4.05 -2.53 -16.99
CA LEU A 11 -4.50 -3.61 -16.10
C LEU A 11 -4.49 -5.00 -16.77
N GLY A 12 -3.58 -5.24 -17.72
CA GLY A 12 -3.21 -6.60 -18.10
C GLY A 12 -2.32 -7.17 -17.01
N THR A 13 -2.87 -7.39 -15.82
CA THR A 13 -2.12 -7.86 -14.67
C THR A 13 -1.89 -9.35 -14.79
N PRO A 14 -0.65 -9.79 -14.96
CA PRO A 14 -0.34 -11.22 -14.95
C PRO A 14 -0.57 -11.79 -13.53
N GLU A 15 -0.85 -13.10 -13.39
CA GLU A 15 -1.28 -13.72 -12.12
C GLU A 15 -0.37 -13.45 -10.90
N TRP A 16 0.94 -13.32 -11.14
CA TRP A 16 1.97 -12.93 -10.17
C TRP A 16 1.94 -11.45 -9.73
N ALA A 17 1.21 -10.56 -10.41
CA ALA A 17 1.16 -9.14 -10.07
C ALA A 17 0.40 -8.87 -8.76
N GLN A 18 -0.66 -9.63 -8.49
CA GLN A 18 -1.44 -9.53 -7.25
C GLN A 18 -0.63 -9.89 -6.00
N PRO A 19 0.03 -11.06 -5.91
CA PRO A 19 0.86 -11.38 -4.74
C PRO A 19 2.10 -10.48 -4.63
N ALA A 20 2.66 -10.01 -5.76
CA ALA A 20 3.77 -9.04 -5.73
C ALA A 20 3.34 -7.67 -5.19
N ALA A 21 2.17 -7.17 -5.57
CA ALA A 21 1.64 -5.92 -5.03
C ALA A 21 1.35 -6.01 -3.53
N LEU A 22 0.81 -7.15 -3.07
CA LEU A 22 0.52 -7.39 -1.66
C LEU A 22 1.80 -7.47 -0.82
N SER A 23 2.81 -8.20 -1.27
CA SER A 23 4.08 -8.30 -0.55
C SER A 23 4.80 -6.95 -0.49
N MET A 24 4.75 -6.16 -1.57
CA MET A 24 5.35 -4.83 -1.62
C MET A 24 4.62 -3.83 -0.74
N ALA A 25 3.28 -3.84 -0.72
CA ALA A 25 2.49 -3.03 0.18
C ALA A 25 2.77 -3.39 1.65
N LEU A 26 2.85 -4.70 1.96
CA LEU A 26 3.13 -5.19 3.31
C LEU A 26 4.54 -4.82 3.77
N ALA A 27 5.54 -4.93 2.89
CA ALA A 27 6.91 -4.49 3.17
C ALA A 27 6.97 -2.97 3.42
N ALA A 28 6.26 -2.18 2.62
CA ALA A 28 6.19 -0.72 2.80
C ALA A 28 5.54 -0.35 4.15
N THR A 29 4.43 -0.98 4.51
CA THR A 29 3.77 -0.75 5.81
C THR A 29 4.66 -1.16 6.98
N ALA A 30 5.35 -2.31 6.89
CA ALA A 30 6.28 -2.76 7.93
C ALA A 30 7.47 -1.81 8.09
N PHE A 31 8.02 -1.31 6.98
CA PHE A 31 9.12 -0.34 7.00
C PHE A 31 8.70 0.97 7.69
N VAL A 32 7.53 1.51 7.35
CA VAL A 32 7.08 2.75 7.99
C VAL A 32 6.74 2.53 9.46
N ALA A 33 6.14 1.41 9.83
CA ALA A 33 5.90 1.08 11.25
C ALA A 33 7.21 1.02 12.06
N TYR A 34 8.29 0.50 11.47
CA TYR A 34 9.62 0.52 12.08
C TYR A 34 10.15 1.94 12.26
N LEU A 35 10.01 2.81 11.26
CA LEU A 35 10.43 4.21 11.39
C LEU A 35 9.64 4.95 12.47
N THR A 36 8.32 4.74 12.54
CA THR A 36 7.48 5.32 13.61
C THR A 36 7.92 4.84 14.99
N TYR A 37 8.33 3.57 15.12
CA TYR A 37 8.91 3.05 16.36
C TYR A 37 10.22 3.79 16.71
N VAL A 38 11.13 3.95 15.75
CA VAL A 38 12.39 4.66 15.98
C VAL A 38 12.14 6.12 16.38
N GLU A 39 11.21 6.82 15.71
CA GLU A 39 10.84 8.19 16.08
C GLU A 39 10.30 8.29 17.50
N LEU A 40 9.34 7.43 17.87
CA LEU A 40 8.66 7.53 19.16
C LEU A 40 9.59 7.15 20.33
N PHE A 41 10.51 6.19 20.13
CA PHE A 41 11.33 5.63 21.20
C PHE A 41 12.78 6.14 21.24
N VAL A 42 13.33 6.64 20.13
CA VAL A 42 14.73 7.08 20.06
C VAL A 42 14.84 8.60 19.98
N LEU A 43 14.01 9.24 19.15
CA LEU A 43 14.10 10.67 18.90
C LEU A 43 13.09 11.50 19.72
N GLU A 44 11.94 10.91 20.08
CA GLU A 44 10.86 11.59 20.80
C GLU A 44 10.25 12.78 20.01
N GLU A 45 10.35 12.75 18.68
CA GLU A 45 9.82 13.77 17.77
C GLU A 45 9.11 13.12 16.57
N ILE A 46 8.00 13.72 16.13
CA ILE A 46 7.16 13.18 15.06
C ILE A 46 7.41 13.93 13.74
N CYS A 47 7.91 13.25 12.71
CA CYS A 47 8.02 13.85 11.38
C CYS A 47 6.72 13.78 10.60
N ILE A 48 6.24 14.94 10.14
CA ILE A 48 5.05 15.07 9.28
C ILE A 48 5.15 14.21 8.02
N TRP A 49 6.35 14.08 7.46
CA TRP A 49 6.63 13.25 6.28
C TRP A 49 6.49 11.77 6.57
N CYS A 50 6.94 11.33 7.76
CA CYS A 50 6.90 9.94 8.19
C CYS A 50 5.46 9.51 8.47
N LEU A 51 4.68 10.38 9.14
CA LEU A 51 3.23 10.20 9.28
C LEU A 51 2.51 10.17 7.92
N ALA A 52 2.86 11.06 6.99
CA ALA A 52 2.25 11.06 5.66
C ALA A 52 2.51 9.73 4.92
N LEU A 53 3.75 9.24 4.94
CA LEU A 53 4.13 7.94 4.38
C LEU A 53 3.41 6.78 5.08
N ALA A 54 3.21 6.86 6.39
CA ALA A 54 2.49 5.84 7.17
C ALA A 54 1.04 5.73 6.69
N VAL A 55 0.37 6.88 6.55
CA VAL A 55 -1.02 6.94 6.08
C VAL A 55 -1.14 6.46 4.63
N LEU A 56 -0.23 6.88 3.75
CA LEU A 56 -0.23 6.50 2.33
C LEU A 56 -0.03 5.00 2.14
N THR A 57 0.95 4.41 2.84
CA THR A 57 1.25 2.97 2.74
C THR A 57 0.16 2.12 3.39
N ALA A 58 -0.39 2.55 4.53
CA ALA A 58 -1.53 1.88 5.16
C ALA A 58 -2.78 1.91 4.27
N ALA A 59 -3.10 3.05 3.65
CA ALA A 59 -4.21 3.16 2.70
C ALA A 59 -4.00 2.26 1.47
N SER A 60 -2.77 2.21 0.95
CA SER A 60 -2.43 1.32 -0.18
C SER A 60 -2.60 -0.15 0.17
N LEU A 61 -2.17 -0.57 1.37
CA LEU A 61 -2.39 -1.92 1.87
C LEU A 61 -3.88 -2.22 2.01
N ALA A 62 -4.65 -1.31 2.60
CA ALA A 62 -6.10 -1.47 2.77
C ALA A 62 -6.83 -1.64 1.43
N LEU A 63 -6.48 -0.83 0.42
CA LEU A 63 -7.03 -0.97 -0.93
C LEU A 63 -6.65 -2.30 -1.58
N THR A 64 -5.42 -2.76 -1.37
CA THR A 64 -4.94 -4.03 -1.94
C THR A 64 -5.65 -5.22 -1.30
N VAL A 65 -5.86 -5.18 0.02
CA VAL A 65 -6.62 -6.20 0.76
C VAL A 65 -8.10 -6.15 0.37
N TRP A 66 -8.69 -4.96 0.24
CA TRP A 66 -10.08 -4.82 -0.19
C TRP A 66 -10.29 -5.36 -1.61
N GLY A 67 -9.38 -5.04 -2.53
CA GLY A 67 -9.41 -5.59 -3.89
C GLY A 67 -9.31 -7.12 -3.92
N LEU A 68 -8.47 -7.70 -3.06
CA LEU A 68 -8.36 -9.15 -2.90
C LEU A 68 -9.67 -9.77 -2.38
N PHE A 69 -10.33 -9.13 -1.40
CA PHE A 69 -11.59 -9.59 -0.84
C PHE A 69 -12.77 -9.44 -1.82
N SER A 70 -12.89 -8.30 -2.51
CA SER A 70 -13.95 -8.09 -3.51
C SER A 70 -13.78 -8.95 -4.78
N GLY A 71 -12.57 -9.45 -5.06
CA GLY A 71 -12.32 -10.42 -6.13
C GLY A 71 -12.76 -11.86 -5.80
N GLY A 72 -13.14 -12.15 -4.55
CA GLY A 72 -13.58 -13.47 -4.08
C GLY A 72 -15.09 -13.74 -4.20
N GLU A 73 -15.88 -12.78 -4.67
CA GLU A 73 -17.33 -12.88 -4.91
C GLU A 73 -17.64 -13.21 -6.39
N GLY A 74 -16.96 -14.22 -6.95
CA GLY A 74 -17.14 -14.73 -8.31
C GLY A 74 -17.87 -16.07 -8.35
#